data_AF-A0AAE4JSG3-F1
#
_entry.id   AF-A0AAE4JSG3-F1
#
_cell.length_a   1.000
_cell.length_b   1.000
_cell.length_c   1.000
_cell.angle_alpha   90.00
_cell.angle_beta   90.00
_cell.angle_gamma   90.00
#
_symmetry.space_group_name_H-M   'P 1'
#
loop_
_entity.id
_entity.type
_entity.pdbx_description
1 polymer ?
#
loop_
_entity_poly.entity_id
_entity_poly.type
_entity_poly.pdbx_seq_one_letter_code
_entity_poly.pdbx_strand_id
1 'polypeptide(L)'
;MDRFDVIIILGFPALQDGKPSPIMRERVIKAVELFNEGYADNIICSGGGVYNKYIEADIMANFAKSLGIPNSCLIKEDKSRNTYQNIQNSILHIKWRNLTIQEDSLIFILLLYICGKIM
;
A
#
# COMPACT_ATOMS: atom_id res chain seq x y z
N MET A 1 -20.70 -2.15 5.50
CA MET A 1 -19.32 -1.70 5.23
C MET A 1 -19.23 -1.47 3.74
N ASP A 2 -18.59 -0.37 3.33
CA ASP A 2 -18.31 -0.14 1.92
C ASP A 2 -17.06 -0.94 1.53
N ARG A 3 -17.18 -1.80 0.51
CA ARG A 3 -16.10 -2.66 0.04
C ARG A 3 -15.43 -2.03 -1.17
N PHE A 4 -14.12 -2.13 -1.23
CA PHE A 4 -13.30 -1.55 -2.26
C PHE A 4 -12.49 -2.60 -3.02
N ASP A 5 -11.94 -2.22 -4.17
CA ASP A 5 -11.20 -3.12 -5.05
C ASP A 5 -9.82 -3.50 -4.48
N VAL A 6 -9.12 -2.52 -3.88
CA VAL A 6 -7.75 -2.70 -3.38
C VAL A 6 -7.36 -1.64 -2.36
N ILE A 7 -6.46 -2.00 -1.45
CA ILE A 7 -5.77 -1.11 -0.53
C ILE A 7 -4.36 -0.80 -1.07
N ILE A 8 -3.98 0.48 -1.24
CA ILE A 8 -2.65 0.85 -1.74
C ILE A 8 -1.80 1.44 -0.61
N ILE A 9 -0.65 0.84 -0.31
CA ILE A 9 0.35 1.38 0.61
C ILE A 9 1.35 2.20 -0.19
N LEU A 10 1.43 3.51 0.07
CA LEU A 10 2.53 4.31 -0.49
C LEU A 10 3.84 4.07 0.27
N GLY A 11 4.91 3.99 -0.51
CA GLY A 11 6.28 3.86 -0.06
C GLY A 11 6.70 5.03 0.83
N PHE A 12 7.60 4.69 1.74
CA PHE A 12 8.31 5.64 2.59
C PHE A 12 9.73 5.08 2.75
N PRO A 13 10.77 5.93 2.85
CA PRO A 13 12.14 5.46 3.00
C PRO A 13 12.30 4.38 4.07
N ALA A 14 12.94 3.29 3.70
CA ALA A 14 13.42 2.27 4.63
C ALA A 14 14.61 2.79 5.44
N LEU A 15 14.90 2.14 6.57
CA LEU A 15 16.12 2.41 7.33
C LEU A 15 17.35 1.95 6.54
N GLN A 16 18.54 2.46 6.92
CA GLN A 16 19.81 2.14 6.24
C GLN A 16 20.18 0.64 6.33
N ASP A 17 19.62 -0.08 7.30
CA ASP A 17 19.80 -1.52 7.48
C ASP A 17 18.74 -2.37 6.73
N GLY A 18 17.87 -1.73 5.94
CA GLY A 18 16.83 -2.40 5.16
C GLY A 18 15.57 -2.76 5.94
N LYS A 19 15.48 -2.37 7.22
CA LYS A 19 14.27 -2.55 8.01
C LYS A 19 13.22 -1.47 7.69
N PRO A 20 11.93 -1.77 7.89
CA PRO A 20 10.88 -0.77 7.74
C PRO A 20 11.04 0.33 8.78
N SER A 21 11.00 1.58 8.33
CA SER A 21 10.98 2.77 9.18
C SER A 21 9.67 2.84 9.99
N PRO A 22 9.60 3.62 11.09
CA PRO A 22 8.39 3.73 11.90
C PRO A 22 7.14 4.07 11.07
N ILE A 23 7.26 5.03 10.15
CA ILE A 23 6.19 5.45 9.25
C ILE A 23 5.77 4.32 8.30
N MET A 24 6.73 3.60 7.69
CA MET A 24 6.43 2.45 6.85
C MET A 24 5.70 1.36 7.64
N ARG A 25 6.11 1.10 8.89
CA ARG A 25 5.46 0.09 9.73
C ARG A 25 4.02 0.45 10.04
N GLU A 26 3.76 1.69 10.44
CA GLU A 26 2.39 2.17 10.73
C GLU A 26 1.47 2.02 9.51
N ARG A 27 1.96 2.39 8.33
CA ARG A 27 1.20 2.24 7.07
C ARG A 27 0.87 0.79 6.76
N VAL A 28 1.84 -0.12 6.91
CA VAL A 28 1.63 -1.55 6.67
C VAL A 28 0.65 -2.14 7.69
N ILE A 29 0.81 -1.80 8.98
CA ILE A 29 -0.11 -2.27 10.04
C ILE A 29 -1.54 -1.82 9.73
N LYS A 30 -1.73 -0.55 9.36
CA LYS A 30 -3.08 -0.05 9.03
C LYS A 30 -3.68 -0.72 7.80
N ALA A 31 -2.86 -1.03 6.79
CA ALA A 31 -3.30 -1.78 5.62
C ALA A 31 -3.79 -3.19 5.97
N VAL A 32 -3.05 -3.87 6.87
CA VAL A 32 -3.38 -5.20 7.36
C VAL A 32 -4.69 -5.19 8.16
N GLU A 33 -4.89 -4.19 9.03
CA GLU A 33 -6.16 -3.99 9.73
C GLU A 33 -7.34 -3.88 8.77
N LEU A 34 -7.25 -2.98 7.78
CA LEU A 34 -8.31 -2.76 6.79
C LEU A 34 -8.60 -4.01 5.95
N PHE A 35 -7.56 -4.75 5.57
CA PHE A 35 -7.70 -6.02 4.87
C PHE A 35 -8.46 -7.05 5.71
N ASN A 36 -8.07 -7.19 6.99
CA ASN A 36 -8.71 -8.14 7.91
C ASN A 36 -10.17 -7.74 8.24
N GLU A 37 -10.47 -6.45 8.22
CA GLU A 37 -11.84 -5.91 8.34
C GLU A 37 -12.69 -6.09 7.07
N GLY A 38 -12.10 -6.61 5.97
CA GLY A 38 -12.80 -6.91 4.73
C GLY A 38 -13.01 -5.72 3.80
N TYR A 39 -12.22 -4.65 3.95
CA TYR A 39 -12.33 -3.46 3.09
C TYR A 39 -11.89 -3.73 1.65
N ALA A 40 -10.95 -4.65 1.41
CA ALA A 40 -10.54 -5.09 0.08
C ALA A 40 -9.88 -6.48 0.12
N ASP A 41 -9.84 -7.16 -1.03
CA ASP A 41 -9.23 -8.50 -1.15
C ASP A 41 -7.74 -8.48 -1.48
N ASN A 42 -7.19 -7.29 -1.78
CA ASN A 42 -5.81 -7.13 -2.24
C ASN A 42 -5.17 -5.89 -1.62
N ILE A 43 -3.85 -5.95 -1.48
CA ILE A 43 -3.00 -4.84 -1.07
C ILE A 43 -1.92 -4.61 -2.12
N ILE A 44 -1.78 -3.39 -2.63
CA ILE A 44 -0.65 -2.96 -3.45
C ILE A 44 0.37 -2.26 -2.55
N CYS A 45 1.60 -2.77 -2.53
CA CYS A 45 2.76 -2.12 -1.93
C CYS A 45 3.49 -1.34 -3.05
N SER A 46 3.41 -0.01 -3.03
CA SER A 46 3.93 0.84 -4.10
C SER A 46 5.10 1.69 -3.61
N GLY A 47 6.30 1.47 -4.14
CA GLY A 47 7.49 2.25 -3.84
C GLY A 47 8.78 1.56 -4.32
N GLY A 48 9.63 2.31 -5.04
CA GLY A 48 10.92 1.84 -5.52
C GLY A 48 12.07 2.06 -4.53
N GLY A 49 13.30 1.72 -4.95
CA GLY A 49 14.54 2.00 -4.20
C GLY A 49 15.07 3.41 -4.49
N VAL A 50 14.35 4.44 -4.04
CA VAL A 50 14.67 5.85 -4.38
C VAL A 50 15.73 6.44 -3.46
N TYR A 51 15.57 6.22 -2.15
CA TYR A 51 16.40 6.83 -1.12
C TYR A 51 17.60 5.96 -0.73
N ASN A 52 17.51 4.65 -0.98
CA ASN A 52 18.59 3.70 -0.75
C ASN A 52 18.43 2.49 -1.68
N LYS A 53 19.32 1.50 -1.56
CA LYS A 53 19.33 0.29 -2.39
C LYS A 53 18.14 -0.67 -2.14
N TYR A 54 17.32 -0.43 -1.13
CA TYR A 54 16.23 -1.33 -0.76
C TYR A 54 14.94 -0.91 -1.47
N ILE A 55 14.30 -1.89 -2.11
CA ILE A 55 13.01 -1.68 -2.77
C ILE A 55 11.92 -1.60 -1.69
N GLU A 56 11.30 -0.44 -1.56
CA GLU A 56 10.29 -0.18 -0.53
C GLU A 56 9.09 -1.14 -0.65
N ALA A 57 8.63 -1.41 -1.88
CA ALA A 57 7.56 -2.37 -2.15
C ALA A 57 7.86 -3.78 -1.61
N ASP A 58 9.10 -4.26 -1.74
CA ASP A 58 9.52 -5.57 -1.22
C ASP A 58 9.50 -5.59 0.30
N ILE A 59 9.99 -4.52 0.94
CA ILE A 59 10.01 -4.42 2.41
C ILE A 59 8.59 -4.41 2.96
N MET A 60 7.70 -3.60 2.38
CA MET A 60 6.31 -3.50 2.78
C MET A 60 5.58 -4.84 2.60
N ALA A 61 5.75 -5.51 1.45
CA ALA A 61 5.11 -6.80 1.19
C ALA A 61 5.61 -7.90 2.13
N ASN A 62 6.92 -7.96 2.40
CA ASN A 62 7.48 -8.92 3.35
C ASN A 62 6.99 -8.66 4.77
N PHE A 63 6.85 -7.39 5.16
CA PHE A 63 6.32 -7.05 6.46
C PHE A 63 4.83 -7.40 6.57
N ALA A 64 4.00 -7.06 5.58
CA ALA A 64 2.59 -7.45 5.54
C ALA A 64 2.40 -8.98 5.59
N LYS A 65 3.23 -9.73 4.86
CA LYS A 65 3.27 -11.20 4.91
C LYS A 65 3.60 -11.73 6.29
N SER A 66 4.56 -11.10 6.99
CA SER A 66 4.90 -11.47 8.37
C SER A 66 3.75 -11.24 9.37
N LEU A 67 2.80 -10.36 9.03
CA LEU A 67 1.59 -10.07 9.80
C LEU A 67 0.39 -10.95 9.38
N GLY A 68 0.60 -11.93 8.49
CA GLY A 68 -0.39 -12.94 8.14
C GLY A 68 -1.12 -12.73 6.81
N ILE A 69 -0.79 -11.69 6.03
CA ILE A 69 -1.40 -11.49 4.71
C ILE A 69 -0.89 -12.55 3.72
N PRO A 70 -1.77 -13.29 3.02
CA PRO A 70 -1.37 -14.23 1.99
C PRO A 70 -0.59 -13.54 0.86
N ASN A 71 0.47 -14.18 0.38
CA ASN A 71 1.27 -13.64 -0.72
C ASN A 71 0.47 -13.44 -2.02
N SER A 72 -0.60 -14.21 -2.22
CA SER A 72 -1.51 -14.06 -3.37
C SER A 72 -2.32 -12.76 -3.34
N CYS A 73 -2.46 -12.13 -2.18
CA CYS A 73 -3.19 -10.87 -2.00
C CYS A 73 -2.26 -9.65 -2.03
N LEU A 74 -0.94 -9.86 -2.13
CA LEU A 74 0.08 -8.80 -2.14
C LEU A 74 0.57 -8.55 -3.55
N ILE A 75 0.38 -7.33 -4.02
CA ILE A 75 0.89 -6.84 -5.31
C ILE A 75 2.03 -5.88 -5.02
N LYS A 76 3.15 -6.03 -5.73
CA LYS A 76 4.31 -5.16 -5.59
C LYS A 76 4.43 -4.26 -6.80
N GLU A 77 4.55 -2.96 -6.55
CA GLU A 77 4.82 -1.95 -7.57
C GLU A 77 6.11 -1.22 -7.17
N ASP A 78 7.20 -1.48 -7.89
CA ASP A 78 8.57 -1.10 -7.51
C ASP A 78 9.18 -0.01 -8.41
N LYS A 79 8.41 0.51 -9.36
CA LYS A 79 8.89 1.48 -10.37
C LYS A 79 8.73 2.92 -9.92
N SER A 80 7.86 3.16 -8.94
CA SER A 80 7.55 4.51 -8.50
C SER A 80 8.70 5.18 -7.76
N ARG A 81 8.98 6.42 -8.16
CA ARG A 81 10.05 7.24 -7.59
C ARG A 81 9.57 8.45 -6.79
N ASN A 82 8.25 8.67 -6.75
CA ASN A 82 7.60 9.74 -6.01
C ASN A 82 6.12 9.42 -5.78
N THR A 83 5.45 10.20 -4.93
CA THR A 83 4.03 10.03 -4.57
C THR A 83 3.08 9.99 -5.77
N TYR A 84 3.31 10.84 -6.78
CA TYR A 84 2.47 10.89 -7.98
C TYR A 84 2.59 9.58 -8.79
N GLN A 85 3.81 9.09 -8.96
CA GLN A 85 4.07 7.82 -9.64
C GLN A 85 3.51 6.63 -8.86
N ASN A 86 3.56 6.64 -7.52
CA ASN A 86 2.98 5.56 -6.72
C ASN A 86 1.50 5.35 -7.09
N ILE A 87 0.74 6.45 -7.21
CA ILE A 87 -0.68 6.42 -7.58
C ILE A 87 -0.83 5.97 -9.03
N GLN A 88 -0.13 6.60 -9.97
CA GLN A 88 -0.23 6.27 -11.40
C GLN A 88 0.10 4.82 -11.71
N ASN A 89 1.19 4.29 -11.13
CA ASN A 89 1.64 2.94 -11.40
C ASN A 89 0.76 1.92 -10.70
N SER A 90 0.30 2.19 -9.46
CA SER A 90 -0.66 1.30 -8.77
C SER A 90 -1.95 1.14 -9.55
N ILE A 91 -2.44 2.22 -10.16
CA ILE A 91 -3.62 2.22 -11.02
C ILE A 91 -3.48 1.25 -12.21
N LEU A 92 -2.29 1.10 -12.79
CA LEU A 92 -2.06 0.18 -13.92
C LEU A 92 -2.25 -1.29 -13.54
N HIS A 93 -2.19 -1.62 -12.24
CA HIS A 93 -2.42 -2.98 -11.74
C HIS A 93 -3.92 -3.31 -11.56
N ILE A 94 -4.83 -2.34 -11.73
CA ILE A 94 -6.26 -2.51 -11.44
C ILE A 94 -7.06 -2.39 -12.76
N LYS A 95 -8.00 -3.31 -13.01
CA LYS A 95 -8.98 -3.18 -14.11
C LYS A 95 -10.15 -2.31 -13.63
N TRP A 96 -10.29 -1.14 -14.22
CA TRP A 96 -11.19 -0.06 -13.80
C TRP A 96 -12.68 -0.42 -13.63
N ARG A 97 -13.26 0.00 -12.50
CA ARG A 97 -14.66 0.39 -12.33
C ARG A 97 -14.78 1.40 -11.17
N ASN A 98 -14.71 2.70 -11.49
CA ASN A 98 -14.87 3.85 -10.59
C ASN A 98 -13.76 4.04 -9.53
N LEU A 99 -13.14 5.23 -9.49
CA LEU A 99 -12.17 5.61 -8.46
C LEU A 99 -12.86 6.51 -7.43
N THR A 100 -12.77 6.19 -6.16
CA THR A 100 -13.19 7.05 -5.05
C THR A 100 -12.00 7.22 -4.12
N ILE A 101 -11.69 8.46 -3.75
CA ILE A 101 -10.56 8.80 -2.87
C ILE A 101 -11.16 9.21 -1.54
N GLN A 102 -10.81 8.50 -0.46
CA GLN A 102 -11.21 8.86 0.89
C GLN A 102 -9.97 9.26 1.69
N GLU A 103 -9.95 10.51 2.12
CA GLU A 103 -8.90 11.10 2.96
C GLU A 103 -9.53 11.35 4.34
N ASP A 104 -9.20 10.52 5.35
CA ASP A 104 -9.68 10.72 6.73
C ASP A 104 -8.69 11.59 7.52
N SER A 105 -9.19 12.72 7.99
CA SER A 105 -8.47 13.93 8.41
C SER A 105 -7.86 13.90 9.82
N LEU A 106 -7.70 12.74 10.45
CA LEU A 106 -7.21 12.62 11.84
C LEU A 106 -5.95 11.77 12.04
N ILE A 107 -5.31 11.28 10.97
CA ILE A 107 -3.99 10.67 11.03
C ILE A 107 -3.15 11.26 9.89
N PHE A 108 -2.15 12.08 10.23
CA PHE A 108 -1.30 12.82 9.28
C PHE A 108 -0.41 11.93 8.37
N ILE A 109 -0.66 10.62 8.29
CA ILE A 109 0.03 9.67 7.41
C ILE A 109 -0.97 8.60 6.95
N LEU A 110 -1.91 8.99 6.10
CA LEU A 110 -2.74 8.03 5.39
C LEU A 110 -2.70 8.38 3.90
N LEU A 111 -1.83 7.71 3.15
CA LEU A 111 -2.14 7.48 1.74
C LEU A 111 -2.30 5.96 1.58
N LEU A 112 -3.23 5.42 2.37
CA LEU A 112 -3.91 4.18 2.03
C LEU A 112 -5.03 4.57 1.08
N TYR A 113 -4.82 4.41 -0.22
CA TYR A 113 -5.89 4.62 -1.19
C TYR A 113 -6.72 3.35 -1.28
N ILE A 114 -8.00 3.46 -0.98
CA ILE A 114 -8.94 2.38 -1.26
C ILE A 114 -9.68 2.72 -2.55
N CYS A 115 -9.40 1.99 -3.63
CA CYS A 115 -9.92 2.29 -4.97
C CYS A 115 -11.25 1.57 -5.21
N GLY A 116 -12.27 2.31 -5.66
CA GLY A 116 -13.57 1.82 -6.13
C GLY A 116 -14.49 1.28 -5.05
N LYS A 117 -15.81 1.38 -5.24
CA LYS A 117 -16.81 0.77 -4.37
C LYS A 117 -17.49 -0.33 -5.17
N ILE A 118 -17.46 -1.56 -4.68
CA ILE A 118 -18.20 -2.66 -5.29
C ILE A 118 -19.68 -2.39 -5.00
N MET A 119 -20.41 -1.88 -6.01
CA MET A 119 -21.86 -1.69 -5.98
C MET A 119 -22.60 -3.03 -5.92
#